data_AF-A0A553UGE3-F1
#
_entry.id   AF-A0A553UGE3-F1
#
_cell.length_a   1.000
_cell.length_b   1.000
_cell.length_c   1.000
_cell.angle_alpha   90.00
_cell.angle_beta   90.00
_cell.angle_gamma   90.00
#
_symmetry.space_group_name_H-M   'P 1'
#
loop_
_entity.id
_entity.type
_entity.pdbx_description
1 polymer ?
#
loop_
_entity_poly.entity_id
_entity_poly.type
_entity_poly.pdbx_seq_one_letter_code
_entity_poly.pdbx_strand_id
1 'polypeptide(L)'
;MAWSTRLGLVSDRPDNLVRTLTPAHNELLRRDYVTEIQITGRGRDKQVRYVFGQTPVGSHPELAAMLSARGVKHGVAVRLSTVFPERIEEASRRFDQYLKVSGRPVVSRGGLMVAMVQRPEDFATPALGLSPAAPSTPGSPPPQRQTKRREQQDLEAQDTQEEARMAALEGQMLADWTLRQLTLLGIVKRLTLSERGHLPEAVLSGQLDAREVVKHATKAASGGAPAIQLVVEEVQKHLKSSRSFRGESEKD
;
A
#
# COMPACT_ATOMS: atom_id res chain seq x y z
N MET A 1 17.74 -13.77 -17.74
CA MET A 1 16.31 -13.79 -18.15
C MET A 1 15.28 -13.69 -17.02
N ALA A 2 15.61 -13.87 -15.73
CA ALA A 2 14.61 -13.82 -14.65
C ALA A 2 13.76 -12.53 -14.60
N TRP A 3 14.27 -11.41 -15.14
CA TRP A 3 13.54 -10.16 -15.22
C TRP A 3 12.41 -10.17 -16.26
N SER A 4 12.55 -10.86 -17.40
CA SER A 4 11.53 -10.83 -18.45
C SER A 4 10.30 -11.62 -18.05
N THR A 5 10.49 -12.77 -17.39
CA THR A 5 9.41 -13.57 -16.80
C THR A 5 8.63 -12.80 -15.75
N ARG A 6 9.32 -11.99 -14.91
CA ARG A 6 8.66 -11.13 -13.91
C ARG A 6 7.83 -10.00 -14.53
N LEU A 7 8.22 -9.56 -15.72
CA LEU A 7 7.49 -8.55 -16.51
C LEU A 7 6.41 -9.17 -17.41
N GLY A 8 6.19 -10.50 -17.36
CA GLY A 8 5.22 -11.19 -18.19
C GLY A 8 5.62 -11.28 -19.67
N LEU A 9 6.89 -11.02 -20.01
CA LEU A 9 7.38 -11.06 -21.39
C LEU A 9 7.79 -12.50 -21.76
N VAL A 10 6.98 -13.13 -22.60
CA VAL A 10 7.18 -14.51 -23.07
C VAL A 10 7.85 -14.50 -24.44
N SER A 11 9.19 -14.45 -24.47
CA SER A 11 9.96 -14.65 -25.70
C SER A 11 11.28 -15.34 -25.41
N ASP A 12 11.60 -16.38 -26.20
CA ASP A 12 12.86 -17.12 -26.07
C ASP A 12 14.07 -16.38 -26.64
N ARG A 13 13.83 -15.38 -27.48
CA ARG A 13 14.88 -14.57 -28.12
C ARG A 13 15.17 -13.33 -27.27
N PRO A 14 16.39 -13.20 -26.70
CA PRO A 14 16.75 -12.07 -25.86
C PRO A 14 16.63 -10.72 -26.56
N ASP A 15 16.94 -10.68 -27.86
CA ASP A 15 16.86 -9.44 -28.65
C ASP A 15 15.42 -8.96 -28.84
N ASN A 16 14.45 -9.89 -28.91
CA ASN A 16 13.03 -9.54 -28.93
C ASN A 16 12.61 -8.91 -27.60
N LEU A 17 13.08 -9.43 -26.46
CA LEU A 17 12.77 -8.86 -25.16
C LEU A 17 13.30 -7.43 -25.00
N VAL A 18 14.54 -7.18 -25.46
CA VAL A 18 15.13 -5.84 -25.47
C VAL A 18 14.32 -4.91 -26.36
N ARG A 19 13.94 -5.35 -27.56
CA ARG A 19 13.11 -4.55 -28.47
C ARG A 19 11.76 -4.22 -27.87
N THR A 20 11.12 -5.17 -27.18
CA THR A 20 9.83 -4.94 -26.50
C THR A 20 9.93 -3.97 -25.34
N LEU A 21 11.07 -3.94 -24.62
CA LEU A 21 11.29 -2.98 -23.53
C LEU A 21 11.70 -1.59 -24.01
N THR A 22 12.18 -1.46 -25.26
CA THR A 22 12.72 -0.21 -25.79
C THR A 22 11.72 0.96 -25.69
N PRO A 23 10.42 0.82 -26.02
CA PRO A 23 9.46 1.92 -25.86
C PRO A 23 9.30 2.38 -24.41
N ALA A 24 9.27 1.44 -23.45
CA ALA A 24 9.15 1.75 -22.03
C ALA A 24 10.43 2.40 -21.50
N HIS A 25 11.61 1.91 -21.92
CA HIS A 25 12.90 2.54 -21.60
C HIS A 25 12.98 3.98 -22.11
N ASN A 26 12.55 4.21 -23.35
CA ASN A 26 12.50 5.55 -23.93
C ASN A 26 11.55 6.48 -23.18
N GLU A 27 10.42 5.98 -22.67
CA GLU A 27 9.51 6.77 -21.85
C GLU A 27 10.12 7.13 -20.49
N LEU A 28 10.79 6.17 -19.84
CA LEU A 28 11.47 6.41 -18.55
C LEU A 28 12.59 7.44 -18.66
N LEU A 29 13.36 7.39 -19.75
CA LEU A 29 14.37 8.40 -20.08
C LEU A 29 13.73 9.75 -20.40
N ARG A 30 12.67 9.79 -21.22
CA ARG A 30 11.98 11.05 -21.58
C ARG A 30 11.34 11.76 -20.40
N ARG A 31 10.93 11.03 -19.36
CA ARG A 31 10.33 11.60 -18.14
C ARG A 31 11.36 11.90 -17.05
N ASP A 32 12.65 11.75 -17.34
CA ASP A 32 13.76 11.92 -16.39
C ASP A 32 13.62 11.08 -15.11
N TYR A 33 12.85 9.98 -15.16
CA TYR A 33 12.80 9.03 -14.05
C TYR A 33 14.13 8.28 -13.92
N VAL A 34 14.76 8.00 -15.06
CA VAL A 34 16.04 7.33 -15.17
C VAL A 34 16.93 8.21 -16.04
N THR A 35 18.15 8.48 -15.62
CA THR A 35 19.15 9.21 -16.42
C THR A 35 19.81 8.29 -17.43
N GLU A 36 20.03 7.03 -17.06
CA GLU A 36 20.75 6.09 -17.92
C GLU A 36 20.23 4.67 -17.77
N ILE A 37 20.12 3.97 -18.90
CA ILE A 37 19.77 2.55 -18.95
C ILE A 37 20.88 1.83 -19.71
N GLN A 38 21.59 0.94 -19.03
CA GLN A 38 22.67 0.15 -19.62
C GLN A 38 22.25 -1.32 -19.71
N ILE A 39 22.37 -1.90 -20.90
CA ILE A 39 22.18 -3.35 -21.12
C ILE A 39 23.54 -3.96 -21.41
N THR A 40 24.03 -4.81 -20.49
CA THR A 40 25.34 -5.48 -20.60
C THR A 40 25.16 -6.99 -20.69
N GLY A 41 26.17 -7.73 -21.16
CA GLY A 41 26.13 -9.18 -21.32
C GLY A 41 25.65 -9.67 -22.70
N ARG A 42 25.60 -10.99 -22.90
CA ARG A 42 25.26 -11.64 -24.18
C ARG A 42 24.13 -12.64 -24.00
N GLY A 43 23.31 -12.81 -25.05
CA GLY A 43 22.23 -13.80 -25.09
C GLY A 43 21.30 -13.71 -23.88
N ARG A 44 21.13 -14.82 -23.16
CA ARG A 44 20.23 -14.95 -21.99
C ARG A 44 20.80 -14.33 -20.71
N ASP A 45 22.09 -14.02 -20.70
CA ASP A 45 22.82 -13.41 -19.57
C ASP A 45 22.85 -11.88 -19.65
N LYS A 46 22.01 -11.28 -20.51
CA LYS A 46 21.82 -9.83 -20.52
C LYS A 46 21.33 -9.33 -19.15
N GLN A 47 22.05 -8.35 -18.62
CA GLN A 47 21.71 -7.60 -17.42
C GLN A 47 21.25 -6.21 -17.82
N VAL A 48 20.26 -5.68 -17.09
CA VAL A 48 19.77 -4.31 -17.28
C VAL A 48 20.08 -3.53 -16.01
N ARG A 49 20.86 -2.46 -16.14
CA ARG A 49 21.18 -1.51 -15.08
C ARG A 49 20.42 -0.22 -15.34
N TYR A 50 19.69 0.24 -14.33
CA TYR A 50 19.01 1.54 -14.34
C TYR A 50 19.75 2.50 -13.40
N VAL A 51 20.04 3.69 -13.90
CA VAL A 51 20.62 4.79 -13.12
C VAL A 51 19.54 5.84 -12.95
N PHE A 52 18.95 5.89 -11.76
CA PHE A 52 17.90 6.88 -11.44
C PHE A 52 18.50 8.28 -11.38
N GLY A 53 17.78 9.24 -11.96
CA GLY A 53 18.22 10.63 -11.98
C GLY A 53 18.06 11.36 -10.67
N GLN A 54 18.46 12.64 -10.66
CA GLN A 54 18.21 13.51 -9.52
C GLN A 54 16.71 13.68 -9.29
N THR A 55 16.30 13.76 -8.02
CA THR A 55 14.90 13.96 -7.68
C THR A 55 14.39 15.24 -8.36
N PRO A 56 13.21 15.23 -8.99
CA PRO A 56 12.69 16.40 -9.70
C PRO A 56 12.76 17.63 -8.80
N VAL A 57 13.52 18.62 -9.26
CA VAL A 57 13.59 19.92 -8.62
C VAL A 57 12.25 20.59 -8.89
N GLY A 58 11.42 20.74 -7.86
CA GLY A 58 10.14 21.42 -7.99
C GLY A 58 10.33 22.85 -8.49
N SER A 59 9.26 23.45 -9.03
CA SER A 59 9.27 24.82 -9.55
C SER A 59 9.73 25.88 -8.55
N HIS A 60 9.67 25.57 -7.25
CA HIS A 60 10.04 26.44 -6.14
C HIS A 60 10.97 25.71 -5.14
N PRO A 61 12.25 25.53 -5.48
CA PRO A 61 13.20 24.77 -4.66
C PRO A 61 13.42 25.42 -3.28
N GLU A 62 13.37 26.75 -3.20
CA GLU A 62 13.45 27.50 -1.94
C GLU A 62 12.30 27.17 -0.98
N LEU A 63 11.07 27.07 -1.49
CA LEU A 63 9.89 26.73 -0.69
C LEU A 63 9.93 25.26 -0.24
N ALA A 64 10.39 24.36 -1.11
CA ALA A 64 10.62 22.97 -0.74
C ALA A 64 11.68 22.84 0.37
N ALA A 65 12.77 23.61 0.29
CA ALA A 65 13.79 23.66 1.33
C ALA A 65 13.23 24.19 2.66
N MET A 66 12.38 25.22 2.62
CA MET A 66 11.68 25.76 3.80
C MET A 66 10.79 24.72 4.49
N LEU A 67 10.08 23.90 3.71
CA LEU A 67 9.26 22.81 4.22
C LEU A 67 10.11 21.68 4.80
N SER A 68 11.19 21.30 4.10
CA SER A 68 12.10 20.25 4.56
C SER A 68 12.85 20.63 5.84
N ALA A 69 13.25 21.90 6.00
CA ALA A 69 13.83 22.40 7.25
C ALA A 69 12.87 22.26 8.47
N ARG A 70 11.56 22.21 8.22
CA ARG A 70 10.52 22.01 9.25
C ARG A 70 10.11 20.55 9.43
N GLY A 71 10.79 19.62 8.77
CA GLY A 71 10.63 18.18 8.92
C GLY A 71 9.69 17.52 7.90
N VAL A 72 9.32 18.23 6.82
CA VAL A 72 8.53 17.64 5.72
C VAL A 72 9.45 16.80 4.82
N LYS A 73 9.05 15.56 4.52
CA LYS A 73 9.78 14.68 3.60
C LYS A 73 9.94 15.33 2.24
N HIS A 74 11.12 15.20 1.64
CA HIS A 74 11.50 15.90 0.41
C HIS A 74 10.48 15.79 -0.74
N GLY A 75 10.01 14.58 -1.07
CA GLY A 75 9.00 14.41 -2.12
C GLY A 75 7.65 15.10 -1.84
N VAL A 76 7.24 15.17 -0.56
CA VAL A 76 6.04 15.89 -0.14
C VAL A 76 6.28 17.40 -0.17
N ALA A 77 7.47 17.85 0.22
CA ALA A 77 7.86 19.25 0.16
C ALA A 77 7.88 19.78 -1.29
N VAL A 78 8.48 19.04 -2.21
CA VAL A 78 8.45 19.34 -3.65
C VAL A 78 7.01 19.43 -4.15
N ARG A 79 6.17 18.42 -3.87
CA ARG A 79 4.76 18.44 -4.29
C ARG A 79 4.00 19.65 -3.75
N LEU A 80 4.13 19.94 -2.45
CA LEU A 80 3.44 21.08 -1.83
C LEU A 80 3.93 22.42 -2.38
N SER A 81 5.24 22.55 -2.63
CA SER A 81 5.83 23.75 -3.25
C SER A 81 5.33 24.00 -4.67
N THR A 82 5.01 22.94 -5.42
CA THR A 82 4.45 23.06 -6.76
C THR A 82 2.94 23.34 -6.74
N VAL A 83 2.19 22.76 -5.81
CA VAL A 83 0.71 22.84 -5.80
C VAL A 83 0.19 24.08 -5.05
N PHE A 84 0.85 24.50 -3.97
CA PHE A 84 0.40 25.60 -3.10
C PHE A 84 1.56 26.55 -2.72
N PRO A 85 2.29 27.13 -3.69
CA PRO A 85 3.44 27.98 -3.40
C PRO A 85 3.10 29.17 -2.49
N GLU A 86 1.95 29.82 -2.71
CA GLU A 86 1.52 31.03 -1.99
C GLU A 86 1.20 30.78 -0.51
N ARG A 87 0.89 29.54 -0.12
CA ARG A 87 0.48 29.19 1.25
C ARG A 87 1.67 28.88 2.16
N ILE A 88 2.82 28.56 1.60
CA ILE A 88 3.96 27.98 2.34
C ILE A 88 4.59 28.97 3.30
N GLU A 89 4.77 30.22 2.89
CA GLU A 89 5.39 31.24 3.72
C GLU A 89 4.52 31.57 4.94
N GLU A 90 3.22 31.73 4.73
CA GLU A 90 2.27 32.04 5.80
C GLU A 90 2.11 30.88 6.77
N ALA A 91 2.00 29.65 6.24
CA ALA A 91 2.00 28.43 7.06
C ALA A 91 3.32 28.28 7.85
N SER A 92 4.46 28.64 7.26
CA SER A 92 5.77 28.56 7.92
C SER A 92 5.86 29.52 9.10
N ARG A 93 5.37 30.77 8.94
CA ARG A 93 5.31 31.75 10.03
C ARG A 93 4.42 31.27 11.17
N ARG A 94 3.24 30.72 10.84
CA ARG A 94 2.31 30.17 11.83
C ARG A 94 2.89 28.95 12.55
N PHE A 95 3.58 28.07 11.84
CA PHE A 95 4.26 26.92 12.42
C PHE A 95 5.33 27.34 13.43
N ASP A 96 6.16 28.32 13.08
CA ASP A 96 7.21 28.82 13.96
C ASP A 96 6.60 29.52 15.20
N GLN A 97 5.50 30.26 15.03
CA GLN A 97 4.76 30.84 16.15
C GLN A 97 4.12 29.77 17.04
N TYR A 98 3.52 28.74 16.44
CA TYR A 98 2.93 27.61 17.15
C TYR A 98 3.98 26.91 18.00
N LEU A 99 5.17 26.62 17.47
CA LEU A 99 6.25 25.98 18.23
C LEU A 99 6.79 26.85 19.39
N LYS A 100 6.77 28.18 19.25
CA LYS A 100 7.20 29.10 20.32
C LYS A 100 6.16 29.21 21.43
N VAL A 101 4.87 29.21 21.08
CA VAL A 101 3.76 29.45 22.02
C VAL A 101 3.27 28.14 22.64
N SER A 102 3.29 27.04 21.90
CA SER A 102 2.83 25.74 22.39
C SER A 102 3.94 25.04 23.18
N GLY A 103 3.81 25.00 24.50
CA GLY A 103 4.64 24.17 25.38
C GLY A 103 4.32 22.66 25.30
N ARG A 104 3.60 22.21 24.27
CA ARG A 104 3.22 20.80 24.08
C ARG A 104 4.13 20.12 23.06
N PRO A 105 4.57 18.88 23.32
CA PRO A 105 5.42 18.15 22.38
C PRO A 105 4.63 17.81 21.12
N VAL A 106 5.07 18.37 19.99
CA VAL A 106 4.52 18.02 18.67
C VAL A 106 5.02 16.64 18.28
N VAL A 107 4.09 15.67 18.19
CA VAL A 107 4.39 14.26 17.89
C VAL A 107 4.99 14.09 16.48
N SER A 108 4.56 14.90 15.50
CA SER A 108 5.11 14.92 14.14
C SER A 108 5.13 16.33 13.55
N ARG A 109 6.32 16.93 13.53
CA ARG A 109 6.55 18.29 13.01
C ARG A 109 6.21 18.41 11.52
N GLY A 110 6.63 17.41 10.73
CA GLY A 110 6.32 17.35 9.31
C GLY A 110 4.82 17.19 9.04
N GLY A 111 4.12 16.36 9.84
CA GLY A 111 2.67 16.18 9.69
C GLY A 111 1.88 17.46 9.98
N LEU A 112 2.27 18.19 11.03
CA LEU A 112 1.66 19.48 11.37
C LEU A 112 1.89 20.52 10.26
N MET A 113 3.11 20.61 9.74
CA MET A 113 3.44 21.54 8.66
C MET A 113 2.63 21.24 7.39
N VAL A 114 2.48 19.96 7.03
CA VAL A 114 1.63 19.55 5.89
C VAL A 114 0.18 19.95 6.13
N ALA A 115 -0.35 19.75 7.34
CA ALA A 115 -1.73 20.14 7.67
C ALA A 115 -1.94 21.65 7.58
N MET A 116 -1.00 22.47 8.07
CA MET A 116 -1.06 23.93 7.99
C MET A 116 -1.02 24.47 6.55
N VAL A 117 -0.33 23.79 5.64
CA VAL A 117 -0.31 24.16 4.21
C VAL A 117 -1.58 23.73 3.49
N GLN A 118 -2.09 22.53 3.78
CA GLN A 118 -3.28 21.98 3.12
C GLN A 118 -4.58 22.64 3.60
N ARG A 119 -4.67 22.95 4.89
CA ARG A 119 -5.86 23.51 5.55
C ARG A 119 -5.47 24.76 6.36
N PRO A 120 -5.07 25.86 5.71
CA PRO A 120 -4.67 27.08 6.40
C PRO A 120 -5.79 27.68 7.26
N GLU A 121 -7.05 27.48 6.89
CA GLU A 121 -8.25 27.96 7.59
C GLU A 121 -8.37 27.42 9.02
N ASP A 122 -7.96 26.16 9.25
CA ASP A 122 -7.95 25.53 10.58
C ASP A 122 -6.97 26.22 11.54
N PHE A 123 -6.05 27.03 11.01
CA PHE A 123 -4.96 27.68 11.74
C PHE A 123 -4.91 29.21 11.51
N ALA A 124 -5.95 29.80 10.92
CA ALA A 124 -5.93 31.20 10.49
C ALA A 124 -6.04 32.22 11.63
N THR A 125 -6.58 31.85 12.79
CA THR A 125 -6.91 32.81 13.87
C THR A 125 -5.73 33.04 14.83
N PRO A 126 -5.21 34.28 14.95
CA PRO A 126 -4.24 34.62 15.98
C PRO A 126 -5.00 35.06 17.23
N ALA A 127 -5.46 34.11 18.05
CA ALA A 127 -5.94 34.40 19.39
C ALA A 127 -5.14 33.56 20.40
N LEU A 128 -4.37 34.30 21.19
CA LEU A 128 -3.77 33.94 22.47
C LEU A 128 -4.51 32.80 23.18
N GLY A 129 -3.78 31.72 23.49
CA GLY A 129 -4.11 30.76 24.54
C GLY A 129 -5.52 30.13 24.49
N LEU A 130 -5.55 28.84 24.14
CA LEU A 130 -6.66 27.89 24.37
C LEU A 130 -7.80 27.90 23.32
N SER A 131 -7.63 27.04 22.30
CA SER A 131 -8.55 26.00 21.78
C SER A 131 -9.97 25.89 22.40
N PRO A 132 -10.94 25.17 21.78
CA PRO A 132 -11.45 25.09 20.40
C PRO A 132 -12.99 25.36 20.37
N ALA A 133 -13.66 25.03 19.26
CA ALA A 133 -15.12 24.91 19.11
C ALA A 133 -15.92 26.23 19.00
N ALA A 134 -16.53 26.40 17.82
CA ALA A 134 -17.71 27.24 17.65
C ALA A 134 -18.80 26.82 18.67
N PRO A 135 -19.70 27.73 19.09
CA PRO A 135 -20.76 27.41 20.05
C PRO A 135 -21.67 26.33 19.48
N SER A 136 -21.50 25.11 19.99
CA SER A 136 -22.39 24.00 19.78
C SER A 136 -23.73 24.31 20.44
N THR A 137 -24.77 24.40 19.63
CA THR A 137 -26.14 24.12 20.04
C THR A 137 -26.13 22.85 20.92
N PRO A 138 -26.85 22.80 22.05
CA PRO A 138 -26.74 21.69 22.99
C PRO A 138 -27.34 20.44 22.36
N GLY A 139 -26.47 19.55 21.83
CA GLY A 139 -26.93 18.32 21.20
C GLY A 139 -25.92 17.52 20.39
N SER A 140 -24.59 17.65 20.61
CA SER A 140 -23.63 16.77 19.92
C SER A 140 -22.39 16.41 20.74
N PRO A 141 -21.97 15.12 20.74
CA PRO A 141 -20.82 14.63 21.50
C PRO A 141 -19.45 14.98 20.85
N PRO A 142 -18.33 14.94 21.62
CA PRO A 142 -17.09 15.68 21.35
C PRO A 142 -16.25 15.26 20.12
N PRO A 143 -15.38 16.15 19.59
CA PRO A 143 -14.72 16.04 18.27
C PRO A 143 -13.58 15.01 18.16
N GLN A 144 -13.05 14.48 19.26
CA GLN A 144 -12.13 13.33 19.19
C GLN A 144 -12.81 12.05 18.70
N ARG A 145 -14.14 11.95 18.90
CA ARG A 145 -14.94 10.91 18.26
C ARG A 145 -15.06 11.18 16.77
N GLN A 146 -15.07 12.43 16.29
CA GLN A 146 -15.28 12.73 14.86
C GLN A 146 -14.06 12.45 13.99
N THR A 147 -12.83 12.69 14.44
CA THR A 147 -11.63 12.35 13.63
C THR A 147 -11.42 10.84 13.56
N LYS A 148 -11.53 10.15 14.70
CA LYS A 148 -11.55 8.69 14.72
C LYS A 148 -12.74 8.14 13.93
N ARG A 149 -13.93 8.75 14.01
CA ARG A 149 -15.12 8.31 13.27
C ARG A 149 -15.03 8.61 11.78
N ARG A 150 -14.31 9.65 11.34
CA ARG A 150 -14.06 9.91 9.90
C ARG A 150 -13.01 8.95 9.34
N GLU A 151 -11.90 8.74 10.04
CA GLU A 151 -10.92 7.71 9.65
C GLU A 151 -11.54 6.30 9.70
N GLN A 152 -12.36 6.01 10.72
CA GLN A 152 -13.13 4.77 10.82
C GLN A 152 -14.21 4.69 9.74
N GLN A 153 -14.90 5.78 9.37
CA GLN A 153 -15.88 5.79 8.28
C GLN A 153 -15.23 5.62 6.91
N ASP A 154 -14.03 6.18 6.70
CA ASP A 154 -13.28 6.00 5.45
C ASP A 154 -12.73 4.56 5.36
N LEU A 155 -12.29 3.97 6.48
CA LEU A 155 -11.91 2.56 6.58
C LEU A 155 -13.13 1.64 6.42
N GLU A 156 -14.27 1.95 7.04
CA GLU A 156 -15.52 1.18 6.93
C GLU A 156 -16.10 1.28 5.52
N ALA A 157 -15.96 2.42 4.84
CA ALA A 157 -16.37 2.58 3.44
C ALA A 157 -15.43 1.81 2.49
N GLN A 158 -14.13 1.75 2.79
CA GLN A 158 -13.18 0.90 2.08
C GLN A 158 -13.48 -0.58 2.34
N ASP A 159 -13.70 -0.98 3.59
CA ASP A 159 -14.09 -2.34 3.96
C ASP A 159 -15.42 -2.73 3.30
N THR A 160 -16.42 -1.84 3.25
CA THR A 160 -17.71 -2.10 2.57
C THR A 160 -17.53 -2.20 1.05
N GLN A 161 -16.64 -1.41 0.45
CA GLN A 161 -16.33 -1.51 -0.99
C GLN A 161 -15.51 -2.76 -1.31
N GLU A 162 -14.57 -3.14 -0.44
CA GLU A 162 -13.82 -4.38 -0.54
C GLU A 162 -14.74 -5.57 -0.32
N GLU A 163 -15.68 -5.50 0.63
CA GLU A 163 -16.68 -6.53 0.92
C GLU A 163 -17.69 -6.66 -0.21
N ALA A 164 -18.09 -5.56 -0.86
CA ALA A 164 -18.89 -5.60 -2.09
C ALA A 164 -18.11 -6.18 -3.28
N ARG A 165 -16.81 -5.87 -3.41
CA ARG A 165 -15.93 -6.50 -4.41
C ARG A 165 -15.70 -7.98 -4.10
N MET A 166 -15.61 -8.37 -2.83
CA MET A 166 -15.46 -9.74 -2.35
C MET A 166 -16.76 -10.53 -2.52
N ALA A 167 -17.92 -9.89 -2.37
CA ALA A 167 -19.24 -10.45 -2.62
C ALA A 167 -19.48 -10.74 -4.10
N ALA A 168 -18.92 -9.92 -4.99
CA ALA A 168 -19.01 -10.08 -6.44
C ALA A 168 -18.04 -11.12 -7.03
N LEU A 169 -17.10 -11.64 -6.24
CA LEU A 169 -16.17 -12.70 -6.68
C LEU A 169 -16.82 -14.08 -6.47
N GLU A 170 -17.21 -14.71 -7.57
CA GLU A 170 -17.74 -16.08 -7.59
C GLU A 170 -16.86 -17.00 -8.45
N GLY A 171 -16.91 -18.31 -8.16
CA GLY A 171 -16.24 -19.35 -8.95
C GLY A 171 -14.72 -19.21 -9.00
N GLN A 172 -14.15 -19.28 -10.21
CA GLN A 172 -12.70 -19.28 -10.44
C GLN A 172 -12.00 -18.03 -9.92
N MET A 173 -12.69 -16.89 -9.95
CA MET A 173 -12.14 -15.62 -9.47
C MET A 173 -11.95 -15.60 -7.95
N LEU A 174 -12.82 -16.30 -7.21
CA LEU A 174 -12.69 -16.45 -5.76
C LEU A 174 -11.44 -17.29 -5.41
N ALA A 175 -11.26 -18.41 -6.11
CA ALA A 175 -10.11 -19.30 -5.91
C ALA A 175 -8.76 -18.62 -6.22
N ASP A 176 -8.69 -17.89 -7.34
CA ASP A 176 -7.48 -17.13 -7.72
C ASP A 176 -7.20 -16.00 -6.74
N TRP A 177 -8.24 -15.34 -6.23
CA TRP A 177 -8.11 -14.31 -5.21
C TRP A 177 -7.59 -14.87 -3.89
N THR A 178 -8.14 -15.99 -3.40
CA THR A 178 -7.67 -16.66 -2.17
C THR A 178 -6.20 -17.05 -2.28
N LEU A 179 -5.79 -17.62 -3.42
CA LEU A 179 -4.39 -17.99 -3.64
C LEU A 179 -3.46 -16.77 -3.60
N ARG A 180 -3.87 -15.65 -4.20
CA ARG A 180 -3.10 -14.38 -4.16
C ARG A 180 -3.00 -13.85 -2.74
N GLN A 181 -4.08 -13.83 -1.97
CA GLN A 181 -4.08 -13.35 -0.59
C GLN A 181 -3.18 -14.20 0.31
N LEU A 182 -3.28 -15.53 0.23
CA LEU A 182 -2.41 -16.43 0.98
C LEU A 182 -0.95 -16.36 0.53
N THR A 183 -0.69 -15.95 -0.73
CA THR A 183 0.67 -15.68 -1.23
C THR A 183 1.23 -14.39 -0.64
N LEU A 184 0.44 -13.33 -0.57
CA LEU A 184 0.83 -12.04 0.05
C LEU A 184 1.14 -12.22 1.54
N LEU A 185 0.36 -13.05 2.24
CA LEU A 185 0.57 -13.39 3.65
C LEU A 185 1.73 -14.38 3.89
N GLY A 186 2.39 -14.86 2.83
CA GLY A 186 3.52 -15.79 2.92
C GLY A 186 3.16 -17.22 3.33
N ILE A 187 1.87 -17.53 3.47
CA ILE A 187 1.34 -18.84 3.89
C ILE A 187 1.56 -19.88 2.78
N VAL A 188 1.41 -19.47 1.51
CA VAL A 188 1.64 -20.35 0.36
C VAL A 188 3.06 -20.94 0.34
N LYS A 189 4.07 -20.21 0.83
CA LYS A 189 5.45 -20.73 0.89
C LYS A 189 5.62 -21.90 1.85
N ARG A 190 4.72 -22.03 2.84
CA ARG A 190 4.72 -23.10 3.85
C ARG A 190 3.87 -24.30 3.44
N LEU A 191 3.10 -24.17 2.35
CA LEU A 191 2.33 -25.26 1.73
C LEU A 191 3.17 -25.98 0.67
N THR A 192 2.99 -27.29 0.56
CA THR A 192 3.62 -28.14 -0.47
C THR A 192 3.04 -27.87 -1.87
N LEU A 193 3.77 -28.25 -2.93
CA LEU A 193 3.31 -28.09 -4.32
C LEU A 193 1.95 -28.76 -4.59
N SER A 194 1.70 -29.93 -3.99
CA SER A 194 0.42 -30.62 -4.09
C SER A 194 -0.69 -29.84 -3.40
N GLU A 195 -0.48 -29.36 -2.17
CA GLU A 195 -1.47 -28.59 -1.40
C GLU A 195 -1.83 -27.28 -2.10
N ARG A 196 -0.88 -26.62 -2.76
CA ARG A 196 -1.12 -25.39 -3.54
C ARG A 196 -2.03 -25.64 -4.74
N GLY A 197 -1.90 -26.78 -5.40
CA GLY A 197 -2.74 -27.15 -6.54
C GLY A 197 -4.18 -27.53 -6.15
N HIS A 198 -4.38 -28.04 -4.93
CA HIS A 198 -5.69 -28.46 -4.43
C HIS A 198 -6.47 -27.33 -3.76
N LEU A 199 -5.80 -26.24 -3.38
CA LEU A 199 -6.43 -25.09 -2.72
C LEU A 199 -7.50 -24.41 -3.59
N PRO A 200 -7.27 -24.16 -4.90
CA PRO A 200 -8.31 -23.65 -5.79
C PRO A 200 -9.50 -24.61 -5.95
N GLU A 201 -9.25 -25.91 -6.07
CA GLU A 201 -10.29 -26.94 -6.20
C GLU A 201 -11.13 -27.06 -4.91
N ALA A 202 -10.50 -26.93 -3.74
CA ALA A 202 -11.18 -26.94 -2.44
C ALA A 202 -12.07 -25.70 -2.22
N VAL A 203 -11.65 -24.53 -2.73
CA VAL A 203 -12.47 -23.31 -2.70
C VAL A 203 -13.64 -23.41 -3.68
N LEU A 204 -13.42 -23.93 -4.89
CA LEU A 204 -14.45 -24.09 -5.93
C LEU A 204 -15.51 -25.12 -5.57
N SER A 205 -15.11 -26.20 -4.88
CA SER A 205 -16.03 -27.23 -4.40
C SER A 205 -16.80 -26.82 -3.13
N GLY A 206 -16.57 -25.61 -2.61
CA GLY A 206 -17.20 -25.12 -1.37
C GLY A 206 -16.74 -25.85 -0.11
N GLN A 207 -15.73 -26.71 -0.19
CA GLN A 207 -15.16 -27.41 0.96
C GLN A 207 -14.30 -26.50 1.85
N LEU A 208 -13.80 -25.41 1.27
CA LEU A 208 -13.04 -24.38 1.97
C LEU A 208 -13.70 -23.03 1.74
N ASP A 209 -14.19 -22.39 2.80
CA ASP A 209 -14.65 -21.01 2.70
C ASP A 209 -13.44 -20.08 2.56
N ALA A 210 -13.23 -19.61 1.34
CA ALA A 210 -12.19 -18.66 0.96
C ALA A 210 -12.14 -17.42 1.87
N ARG A 211 -13.29 -16.93 2.33
CA ARG A 211 -13.40 -15.66 3.05
C ARG A 211 -12.97 -15.83 4.50
N GLU A 212 -13.43 -16.90 5.14
CA GLU A 212 -13.03 -17.24 6.51
C GLU A 212 -11.54 -17.58 6.60
N VAL A 213 -10.99 -18.31 5.63
CA VAL A 213 -9.56 -18.66 5.60
C VAL A 213 -8.68 -17.42 5.47
N VAL A 214 -9.03 -16.46 4.59
CA VAL A 214 -8.27 -15.21 4.44
C VAL A 214 -8.40 -14.33 5.69
N LYS A 215 -9.58 -14.26 6.30
CA LYS A 215 -9.80 -13.50 7.55
C LYS A 215 -8.98 -14.06 8.71
N HIS A 216 -8.97 -15.38 8.88
CA HIS A 216 -8.16 -16.07 9.88
C HIS A 216 -6.66 -15.88 9.62
N ALA A 217 -6.23 -15.97 8.36
CA ALA A 217 -4.87 -15.73 7.95
C ALA A 217 -4.40 -14.28 8.22
N THR A 218 -5.22 -13.29 7.93
CA THR A 218 -4.92 -11.86 8.20
C THR A 218 -4.84 -11.58 9.70
N LYS A 219 -5.75 -12.17 10.51
CA LYS A 219 -5.71 -12.09 11.97
C LYS A 219 -4.49 -12.79 12.56
N ALA A 220 -4.05 -13.89 11.96
CA ALA A 220 -2.84 -14.60 12.37
C ALA A 220 -1.56 -13.84 11.97
N ALA A 221 -1.57 -13.14 10.84
CA ALA A 221 -0.43 -12.34 10.39
C ALA A 221 -0.11 -11.19 11.36
N SER A 222 -1.12 -10.59 12.00
CA SER A 222 -0.92 -9.57 13.04
C SER A 222 -0.53 -10.16 14.42
N GLY A 223 -0.80 -11.45 14.65
CA GLY A 223 -0.46 -12.19 15.88
C GLY A 223 0.95 -12.82 15.91
N GLY A 224 1.72 -12.72 14.84
CA GLY A 224 3.11 -13.21 14.74
C GLY A 224 3.25 -14.67 14.28
N ALA A 225 4.50 -15.14 14.23
CA ALA A 225 4.88 -16.46 13.67
C ALA A 225 4.09 -17.68 14.21
N PRO A 226 3.78 -17.82 15.51
CA PRO A 226 3.08 -19.00 16.01
C PRO A 226 1.60 -19.03 15.57
N ALA A 227 0.95 -17.87 15.46
CA ALA A 227 -0.44 -17.79 15.00
C ALA A 227 -0.57 -18.18 13.52
N ILE A 228 0.39 -17.77 12.69
CA ILE A 228 0.44 -18.14 11.27
C ILE A 228 0.59 -19.66 11.10
N GLN A 229 1.33 -20.32 11.99
CA GLN A 229 1.55 -21.75 11.92
C GLN A 229 0.30 -22.56 12.24
N LEU A 230 -0.54 -22.10 13.18
CA LEU A 230 -1.84 -22.72 13.48
C LEU A 230 -2.79 -22.66 12.28
N VAL A 231 -2.83 -21.52 11.57
CA VAL A 231 -3.66 -21.37 10.36
C VAL A 231 -3.14 -22.25 9.22
N VAL A 232 -1.82 -22.40 9.08
CA VAL A 232 -1.22 -23.33 8.11
C VAL A 232 -1.63 -24.77 8.43
N GLU A 233 -1.56 -25.19 9.70
CA GLU A 233 -1.92 -26.53 10.14
C GLU A 233 -3.42 -26.81 9.96
N GLU A 234 -4.28 -25.83 10.21
CA GLU A 234 -5.73 -25.91 9.99
C GLU A 234 -6.05 -26.07 8.49
N VAL A 235 -5.46 -25.23 7.63
CA VAL A 235 -5.60 -25.35 6.17
C VAL A 235 -5.07 -26.69 5.67
N GLN A 236 -3.92 -27.16 6.17
CA GLN A 236 -3.38 -28.48 5.83
C GLN A 236 -4.28 -29.63 6.28
N LYS A 237 -4.89 -29.54 7.47
CA LYS A 237 -5.81 -30.54 7.98
C LYS A 237 -7.07 -30.63 7.11
N HIS A 238 -7.62 -29.49 6.69
CA HIS A 238 -8.77 -29.45 5.78
C HIS A 238 -8.42 -30.00 4.39
N LEU A 239 -7.26 -29.66 3.84
CA LEU A 239 -6.77 -30.18 2.56
C LEU A 239 -6.42 -31.69 2.60
N LYS A 240 -6.02 -32.23 3.77
CA LYS A 240 -5.78 -33.67 3.94
C LYS A 240 -7.08 -34.45 4.17
N SER A 241 -8.05 -33.86 4.86
CA SER A 241 -9.37 -34.46 5.08
C SER A 241 -10.16 -34.59 3.76
N SER A 242 -10.03 -33.62 2.85
CA SER A 242 -10.63 -33.72 1.50
C SER A 242 -9.98 -34.80 0.63
N ARG A 243 -8.70 -35.11 0.88
CA ARG A 243 -7.98 -36.22 0.24
C ARG A 243 -8.51 -37.59 0.67
N SER A 244 -8.93 -37.72 1.93
CA SER A 244 -9.46 -38.98 2.47
C SER A 244 -10.81 -39.35 1.86
N PHE A 245 -11.64 -38.36 1.50
CA PHE A 245 -12.97 -38.60 0.94
C PHE A 245 -12.95 -39.08 -0.52
N ARG A 246 -11.90 -38.76 -1.30
CA ARG A 246 -11.78 -39.18 -2.71
C ARG A 246 -11.07 -40.52 -2.91
N GLY A 247 -10.57 -41.14 -1.82
CA GLY A 247 -9.81 -42.39 -1.84
C GLY A 247 -10.60 -43.66 -1.51
N GLU A 248 -11.87 -43.55 -1.09
CA GLU A 248 -12.69 -44.71 -0.67
C GLU A 248 -13.82 -45.07 -1.66
N SER A 249 -13.89 -44.42 -2.84
CA SER A 249 -14.97 -44.65 -3.83
C SER A 249 -14.56 -45.48 -5.04
N GLU A 250 -13.45 -46.23 -4.97
CA GLU A 250 -13.03 -47.10 -6.07
C GLU A 250 -12.47 -48.43 -5.53
N LYS A 251 -13.36 -49.19 -4.87
CA LYS A 251 -13.27 -50.65 -4.71
C LYS A 251 -14.61 -51.19 -4.22
N ASP A 252 -15.45 -51.55 -5.18
CA ASP A 252 -16.30 -52.76 -5.28
C ASP A 252 -17.55 -52.50 -6.12
#